data_AF-A0A1V4YTD1-F1
#
_entry.id   AF-A0A1V4YTD1-F1
#
_cell.length_a   1.000
_cell.length_b   1.000
_cell.length_c   1.000
_cell.angle_alpha   90.00
_cell.angle_beta   90.00
_cell.angle_gamma   90.00
#
_symmetry.space_group_name_H-M   'P 1'
#
loop_
_entity.id
_entity.type
_entity.pdbx_description
1 polymer ?
#
loop_
_entity_poly.entity_id
_entity_poly.type
_entity_poly.pdbx_seq_one_letter_code
_entity_poly.pdbx_strand_id
1 'polypeptide(L)'
;MDKNEYQNFLKRQKKGKQPPLACVVCGIDLPGIIENHHVESRNNSDWTEPLCKNCHHEVTLEQNRLSPKARSKGASLQNKRAFSLISIGALLRRIGQHLINLGIEMVENV
;
A
#
# COMPACT_ATOMS: atom_id res chain seq x y z
N MET A 1 -15.69 12.17 1.31
CA MET A 1 -16.52 11.06 0.81
C MET A 1 -17.96 11.36 1.17
N ASP A 2 -18.85 11.43 0.18
CA ASP A 2 -20.27 11.69 0.46
C ASP A 2 -20.85 10.57 1.34
N LYS A 3 -21.80 10.91 2.21
CA LYS A 3 -22.47 9.95 3.09
C LYS A 3 -23.15 8.85 2.27
N ASN A 4 -23.64 9.15 1.06
CA ASN A 4 -24.19 8.12 0.17
C ASN A 4 -23.11 7.24 -0.44
N GLU A 5 -21.92 7.76 -0.77
CA GLU A 5 -20.80 6.95 -1.25
C GLU A 5 -20.35 5.94 -0.20
N TYR A 6 -20.20 6.37 1.05
CA TYR A 6 -19.83 5.49 2.16
C TYR A 6 -20.90 4.42 2.42
N GLN A 7 -22.18 4.80 2.40
CA GLN A 7 -23.29 3.85 2.53
C GLN A 7 -23.35 2.87 1.36
N ASN A 8 -23.04 3.31 0.14
CA ASN A 8 -22.98 2.45 -1.03
C ASN A 8 -21.79 1.48 -0.96
N PHE A 9 -20.64 1.92 -0.46
CA PHE A 9 -19.49 1.06 -0.16
C PHE A 9 -19.87 -0.05 0.84
N LEU A 10 -20.49 0.31 1.97
CA LEU A 10 -20.96 -0.65 2.98
C LEU A 10 -22.03 -1.62 2.43
N LYS A 11 -22.91 -1.16 1.52
CA LYS A 11 -23.90 -2.01 0.85
C LYS A 11 -23.28 -3.01 -0.12
N ARG A 12 -22.21 -2.64 -0.84
CA ARG A 12 -21.39 -3.58 -1.64
C ARG A 12 -20.71 -4.61 -0.73
N GLN A 13 -20.27 -4.14 0.44
CA GLN A 13 -19.84 -4.86 1.64
C GLN A 13 -20.68 -6.09 2.01
N LYS A 14 -21.95 -5.82 2.31
CA LYS A 14 -22.90 -6.75 2.95
C LYS A 14 -23.43 -7.86 2.04
N LYS A 15 -23.26 -7.80 0.72
CA LYS A 15 -23.88 -8.74 -0.23
C LYS A 15 -23.07 -10.02 -0.49
N GLY A 16 -22.26 -10.49 0.46
CA GLY A 16 -21.44 -11.70 0.30
C GLY A 16 -20.43 -11.64 -0.85
N LYS A 17 -20.22 -10.46 -1.43
CA LYS A 17 -19.21 -10.21 -2.46
C LYS A 17 -17.97 -9.73 -1.73
N GLN A 18 -16.81 -10.29 -2.08
CA GLN A 18 -15.55 -9.76 -1.58
C GLN A 18 -15.49 -8.25 -1.85
N PRO A 19 -14.98 -7.46 -0.88
CA PRO A 19 -14.78 -6.04 -1.11
C PRO A 19 -13.97 -5.83 -2.41
N PRO A 20 -14.29 -4.79 -3.19
CA PRO A 20 -13.53 -4.48 -4.39
C PRO A 20 -12.04 -4.33 -4.03
N LEU A 21 -11.16 -4.87 -4.89
CA LEU A 21 -9.73 -4.76 -4.70
C LEU A 21 -9.34 -3.27 -4.71
N ALA A 22 -8.88 -2.76 -3.58
CA ALA A 22 -8.57 -1.35 -3.39
C ALA A 22 -7.14 -1.18 -2.86
N CYS A 23 -6.54 -0.04 -3.16
CA CYS A 23 -5.24 0.34 -2.62
C CYS A 23 -5.32 0.45 -1.10
N VAL A 24 -4.48 -0.28 -0.35
CA VAL A 24 -4.48 -0.25 1.13
C VAL A 24 -4.03 1.11 1.70
N VAL A 25 -3.41 1.96 0.88
CA VAL A 25 -2.96 3.30 1.30
C VAL A 25 -4.04 4.35 1.10
N CYS A 26 -4.59 4.45 -0.11
CA CYS A 26 -5.44 5.58 -0.50
C CYS A 26 -6.88 5.20 -0.87
N GLY A 27 -7.25 3.92 -0.76
CA GLY A 27 -8.61 3.44 -0.99
C GLY A 27 -9.09 3.45 -2.44
N ILE A 28 -8.28 3.92 -3.40
CA ILE A 28 -8.62 3.86 -4.83
C ILE A 28 -8.89 2.40 -5.24
N ASP A 29 -10.02 2.16 -5.91
CA ASP A 29 -10.50 0.83 -6.31
C ASP A 29 -10.76 0.72 -7.83
N LEU A 30 -10.13 1.59 -8.63
CA LEU A 30 -10.30 1.60 -10.08
C LEU A 30 -9.67 0.33 -10.71
N PRO A 31 -10.42 -0.36 -11.60
CA PRO A 31 -9.89 -1.51 -12.33
C PRO A 31 -8.63 -1.17 -13.15
N GLY A 32 -7.66 -2.08 -13.18
CA GLY A 32 -6.47 -1.97 -14.04
C GLY A 32 -5.35 -1.07 -13.51
N ILE A 33 -5.51 -0.43 -12.34
CA ILE A 33 -4.44 0.37 -11.72
C ILE A 33 -3.95 -0.16 -10.37
N ILE A 34 -4.56 -1.23 -9.86
CA ILE A 34 -4.10 -1.91 -8.65
C ILE A 34 -3.12 -3.02 -9.02
N GLU A 35 -1.99 -3.03 -8.32
CA GLU A 35 -0.89 -3.98 -8.48
C GLU A 35 -0.63 -4.67 -7.14
N ASN A 36 -0.25 -5.96 -7.18
CA ASN A 36 0.15 -6.69 -5.99
C ASN A 36 1.59 -6.34 -5.63
N HIS A 37 1.77 -5.62 -4.52
CA HIS A 37 3.08 -5.19 -4.04
C HIS A 37 3.68 -6.24 -3.10
N HIS A 38 4.87 -6.75 -3.41
CA HIS A 38 5.60 -7.62 -2.47
C HIS A 38 6.25 -6.79 -1.36
N VAL A 39 5.70 -6.86 -0.15
CA VAL A 39 6.16 -6.04 0.99
C VAL A 39 7.59 -6.43 1.39
N GLU A 40 7.95 -7.70 1.40
CA GLU A 40 9.28 -8.14 1.84
C GLU A 40 10.23 -8.54 0.71
N SER A 41 9.92 -8.18 -0.54
CA SER A 41 10.53 -8.72 -1.78
C SER A 41 9.99 -10.08 -2.17
N ARG A 42 9.77 -10.25 -3.48
CA ARG A 42 9.34 -11.50 -4.13
C ARG A 42 10.25 -12.70 -3.84
N ASN A 43 11.54 -12.46 -3.53
CA ASN A 43 12.49 -13.51 -3.23
C ASN A 43 12.52 -13.93 -1.75
N ASN A 44 11.81 -13.21 -0.87
CA ASN A 44 11.85 -13.41 0.57
C ASN A 44 10.51 -13.89 1.14
N SER A 45 9.39 -13.43 0.57
CA SER A 45 8.05 -13.73 1.07
C SER A 45 7.00 -13.60 -0.04
N ASP A 46 5.95 -14.42 0.06
CA ASP A 46 4.75 -14.32 -0.77
C ASP A 46 3.76 -13.28 -0.24
N TRP A 47 4.08 -12.58 0.86
CA TRP A 47 3.24 -11.52 1.38
C TRP A 47 3.15 -10.35 0.39
N THR A 48 1.94 -10.15 -0.13
CA THR A 48 1.60 -9.05 -1.02
C THR A 48 0.45 -8.21 -0.49
N GLU A 49 0.50 -6.90 -0.76
CA GLU A 49 -0.59 -5.97 -0.48
C GLU A 49 -1.03 -5.25 -1.77
N PRO A 50 -2.33 -4.98 -1.98
CA PRO A 50 -2.79 -4.25 -3.14
C PRO A 50 -2.46 -2.76 -3.03
N LEU A 51 -1.72 -2.23 -4.01
CA LEU A 51 -1.39 -0.81 -4.11
C LEU A 51 -1.79 -0.26 -5.48
N CYS A 52 -2.26 0.99 -5.54
CA CYS A 52 -2.35 1.68 -6.81
C CYS A 52 -0.94 2.02 -7.33
N LYS A 53 -0.79 2.21 -8.64
CA LYS A 53 0.51 2.52 -9.28
C LYS A 53 1.28 3.66 -8.62
N ASN A 54 0.60 4.69 -8.13
CA ASN A 54 1.23 5.83 -7.46
C ASN A 54 1.83 5.42 -6.10
N CYS A 55 1.02 4.82 -5.23
CA CYS A 55 1.50 4.36 -3.92
C CYS A 55 2.54 3.23 -4.07
N HIS A 56 2.36 2.35 -5.05
CA HIS A 56 3.30 1.31 -5.41
C HIS A 56 4.68 1.89 -5.77
N HIS A 57 4.69 2.90 -6.64
CA HIS A 57 5.91 3.58 -7.06
C HIS A 57 6.67 4.19 -5.88
N GLU A 58 5.99 4.90 -4.99
CA GLU A 58 6.63 5.56 -3.84
C GLU A 58 7.25 4.57 -2.85
N VAL A 59 6.58 3.46 -2.56
CA VAL A 59 7.16 2.40 -1.71
C VAL A 59 8.37 1.76 -2.40
N THR A 60 8.26 1.52 -3.70
CA THR A 60 9.36 0.97 -4.53
C THR A 60 10.57 1.91 -4.57
N LEU A 61 10.38 3.23 -4.56
CA LEU A 61 11.48 4.20 -4.49
C LEU A 61 12.32 4.02 -3.22
N GLU A 62 11.68 3.82 -2.07
CA GLU A 62 12.40 3.57 -0.81
C GLU A 62 13.12 2.21 -0.83
N GLN A 63 12.48 1.17 -1.36
CA GLN A 63 13.11 -0.14 -1.55
C GLN A 63 14.36 -0.06 -2.44
N ASN A 64 14.32 0.77 -3.48
CA ASN A 64 15.41 0.97 -4.42
C ASN A 64 16.58 1.80 -3.88
N ARG A 65 16.47 2.36 -2.66
CA ARG A 65 17.62 2.94 -1.96
C ARG A 65 18.66 1.88 -1.59
N LEU A 66 18.23 0.62 -1.49
CA LEU A 66 19.13 -0.51 -1.36
C LEU A 66 19.68 -0.92 -2.72
N SER A 67 20.99 -1.16 -2.79
CA SER A 67 21.64 -1.62 -4.02
C SER A 67 21.04 -2.94 -4.52
N PRO A 68 21.04 -3.20 -5.85
CA PRO A 68 20.57 -4.47 -6.41
C PRO A 68 21.18 -5.72 -5.74
N LYS A 69 22.46 -5.64 -5.35
CA LYS A 69 23.16 -6.70 -4.62
C LYS A 69 22.53 -6.96 -3.24
N ALA A 70 22.20 -5.88 -2.50
CA ALA A 70 21.61 -5.96 -1.17
C ALA A 70 20.17 -6.51 -1.18
N ARG A 71 19.44 -6.39 -2.30
CA ARG A 71 18.08 -6.92 -2.46
C ARG A 71 18.00 -8.18 -3.34
N SER A 72 19.14 -8.78 -3.67
CA SER A 72 19.22 -9.99 -4.49
C SER A 72 18.75 -11.23 -3.73
N LYS A 73 18.42 -12.31 -4.45
CA LYS A 73 18.06 -13.61 -3.85
C LYS A 73 19.14 -14.15 -2.90
N GLY A 74 20.41 -13.90 -3.23
CA GLY A 74 21.59 -14.30 -2.45
C GLY A 74 22.01 -13.29 -1.38
N ALA A 75 21.21 -12.26 -1.10
CA ALA A 75 21.52 -11.29 -0.05
C ALA A 75 21.61 -11.95 1.33
N SER A 76 22.45 -11.38 2.21
CA SER A 76 22.59 -11.82 3.60
C SER A 76 21.26 -11.70 4.36
N LEU A 77 21.11 -12.46 5.44
CA LEU A 77 19.94 -12.36 6.32
C LEU A 77 19.74 -10.94 6.86
N GLN A 78 20.83 -10.25 7.19
CA GLN A 78 20.78 -8.86 7.63
C GLN A 78 20.22 -7.92 6.55
N ASN A 79 20.65 -8.08 5.30
CA ASN A 79 20.14 -7.28 4.18
C ASN A 79 18.66 -7.57 3.90
N LYS A 80 18.24 -8.83 3.97
CA LYS A 80 16.82 -9.20 3.83
C LYS A 80 15.96 -8.55 4.91
N ARG A 81 16.40 -8.59 6.17
CA ARG A 81 15.73 -7.90 7.28
C ARG A 81 15.70 -6.39 7.09
N ALA A 82 16.80 -5.78 6.65
CA ALA A 82 16.85 -4.36 6.35
C ALA A 82 15.87 -3.97 5.23
N PHE A 83 15.76 -4.81 4.18
CA PHE A 83 14.77 -4.63 3.11
C PHE A 83 13.33 -4.67 3.64
N SER A 84 12.99 -5.68 4.45
CA SER A 84 11.65 -5.77 5.06
C SER A 84 11.33 -4.52 5.90
N LEU A 85 12.26 -4.08 6.76
CA LEU A 85 12.08 -2.91 7.61
C LEU A 85 11.88 -1.62 6.81
N ILE A 86 12.67 -1.40 5.76
CA ILE A 86 12.53 -0.25 4.87
C ILE A 86 11.18 -0.28 4.16
N SER A 87 10.78 -1.44 3.65
CA SER A 87 9.52 -1.59 2.92
C SER A 87 8.29 -1.36 3.79
N ILE A 88 8.26 -1.97 4.98
CA ILE A 88 7.18 -1.78 5.96
C ILE A 88 7.15 -0.33 6.42
N GLY A 89 8.31 0.27 6.73
CA GLY A 89 8.41 1.67 7.13
C GLY A 89 7.90 2.62 6.05
N ALA A 90 8.25 2.37 4.79
CA ALA A 90 7.78 3.16 3.65
C ALA A 90 6.25 3.07 3.50
N LEU A 91 5.68 1.88 3.61
CA LEU A 91 4.24 1.66 3.56
C LEU A 91 3.52 2.38 4.72
N LEU A 92 3.98 2.19 5.95
CA LEU A 92 3.41 2.83 7.14
C LEU A 92 3.47 4.36 7.05
N ARG A 93 4.58 4.92 6.55
CA ARG A 93 4.71 6.37 6.32
C ARG A 93 3.67 6.87 5.33
N ARG A 94 3.39 6.13 4.25
CA ARG A 94 2.37 6.50 3.25
C ARG A 94 0.96 6.44 3.83
N ILE A 95 0.64 5.39 4.58
CA ILE A 95 -0.65 5.26 5.27
C ILE A 95 -0.81 6.42 6.25
N GLY A 96 0.19 6.67 7.10
CA GLY A 96 0.18 7.76 8.07
C GLY A 96 -0.02 9.13 7.42
N GLN A 97 0.71 9.42 6.34
CA GLN A 97 0.55 10.68 5.60
C GLN A 97 -0.86 10.83 5.01
N HIS A 98 -1.41 9.75 4.44
CA HIS A 98 -2.76 9.80 3.87
C HIS A 98 -3.82 10.05 4.95
N LEU A 99 -3.71 9.40 6.12
CA LEU A 99 -4.60 9.62 7.25
C LEU A 99 -4.55 11.07 7.76
N ILE A 100 -3.35 11.65 7.85
CA ILE A 100 -3.17 13.05 8.24
C ILE A 100 -3.85 13.99 7.24
N ASN A 101 -3.60 13.78 5.93
CA ASN A 101 -4.18 14.62 4.88
C ASN A 101 -5.71 14.56 4.90
N LEU A 102 -6.29 13.35 4.98
CA LEU A 102 -7.73 13.18 5.11
C LEU A 102 -8.28 13.90 6.35
N GLY A 103 -7.59 13.81 7.49
CA GLY A 103 -7.98 14.51 8.71
C GLY A 103 -8.01 16.03 8.55
N ILE A 104 -7.03 16.61 7.84
CA ILE A 104 -6.97 18.05 7.53
C ILE A 104 -8.11 18.43 6.58
N GLU A 105 -8.27 17.70 5.47
CA GLU A 105 -9.33 17.95 4.48
C GLU A 105 -10.72 17.89 5.10
N MET A 106 -10.94 17.00 6.08
CA MET A 106 -12.21 16.90 6.80
C MET A 106 -12.53 18.13 7.65
N VAL A 107 -11.52 18.89 8.11
CA VAL A 107 -11.72 20.13 8.87
C VAL A 107 -11.93 21.32 7.93
N GLU A 108 -11.22 21.36 6.80
CA GLU A 108 -11.30 22.48 5.83
C GLU A 108 -12.62 22.49 5.04
N ASN A 109 -13.27 21.35 4.88
CA ASN A 109 -14.53 21.21 4.14
C ASN A 109 -15.78 21.23 5.04
N VAL A 110 -15.69 21.81 6.25
CA VAL A 110 -16.82 22.04 7.16
C VAL A 110 -17.46 23.40 6.91
#